data_AF-A0AA36J2C9-F1
#
_entry.id   AF-A0AA36J2C9-F1
#
_cell.length_a   1.000
_cell.length_b   1.000
_cell.length_c   1.000
_cell.angle_alpha   90.00
_cell.angle_beta   90.00
_cell.angle_gamma   90.00
#
_symmetry.space_group_name_H-M   'P 1'
#
loop_
_entity.id
_entity.type
_entity.pdbx_description
1 polymer ?
#
loop_
_entity_poly.entity_id
_entity_poly.type
_entity_poly.pdbx_seq_one_letter_code
_entity_poly.pdbx_strand_id
1 'polypeptide(L)'
;MGKPPVDLAGPGALRMLRAANGYGEAQPIGALAPFRIDAISMPEAGWVPVDLASLWGSNGQTQVNDFVTQQLLPPEKARIKLEACGVRAPFSDPLLRQGRVYHQFLRKLHDSHLIDYSTAPGKERIAFFCVTKKSGKLRLIVDARRSNCHFAEPDHTSLTTGEGLGALEFQRGDCVTLAQADLKDAFYHLSMPGELRDYFALTPVRAGDVGMKFLNGQKLKANQRITPRLAVVAMGWTWALHLRQSIHESLAEKAGLTKNSRIRDRQPPPDTQCCHTQYVDNLIVVGSQQAAVEAAYRRATDQLKAAGLQVHDEECERGGKVLGWELTSDALFQPSRSRAWKVRLALAGCGAWPLHWFRDGKARGALQLSLFGPT
;
A
#
# COMPACT_ATOMS: atom_id res chain seq x y z
N MET A 1 1.97 -24.34 19.38
CA MET A 1 2.54 -22.96 19.37
C MET A 1 3.97 -22.85 19.93
N GLY A 2 4.55 -23.85 20.60
CA GLY A 2 5.95 -23.82 21.07
C GLY A 2 6.25 -22.72 22.11
N LYS A 3 7.53 -22.43 22.37
CA LYS A 3 7.96 -21.29 23.22
C LYS A 3 7.73 -19.93 22.51
N PRO A 4 7.60 -18.80 23.23
CA PRO A 4 7.53 -17.48 22.60
C PRO A 4 8.82 -17.17 21.80
N PRO A 5 8.74 -16.36 20.72
CA PRO A 5 9.92 -15.85 20.03
C PRO A 5 10.82 -15.04 20.98
N VAL A 6 12.14 -15.22 20.87
CA VAL A 6 13.13 -14.68 21.82
C VAL A 6 13.17 -13.14 21.80
N ASP A 7 12.75 -12.54 20.69
CA ASP A 7 12.74 -11.11 20.40
C ASP A 7 11.42 -10.40 20.79
N LEU A 8 10.43 -11.12 21.33
CA LEU A 8 9.07 -10.60 21.52
C LEU A 8 8.69 -10.51 23.01
N ALA A 9 8.74 -9.31 23.59
CA ALA A 9 8.35 -9.04 24.97
C ALA A 9 6.93 -8.43 25.10
N GLY A 10 6.23 -8.71 26.21
CA GLY A 10 4.86 -8.24 26.50
C GLY A 10 4.61 -6.74 26.24
N PRO A 11 5.39 -5.82 26.83
CA PRO A 11 5.25 -4.39 26.58
C PRO A 11 5.56 -3.97 25.14
N GLY A 12 6.41 -4.72 24.43
CA GLY A 12 6.70 -4.49 23.00
C GLY A 12 5.52 -4.91 22.12
N ALA A 13 4.95 -6.08 22.39
CA ALA A 13 3.76 -6.59 21.71
C ALA A 13 2.54 -5.67 21.91
N LEU A 14 2.32 -5.18 23.14
CA LEU A 14 1.25 -4.24 23.44
C LEU A 14 1.43 -2.90 22.72
N ARG A 15 2.65 -2.36 22.66
CA ARG A 15 2.94 -1.12 21.91
C ARG A 15 2.67 -1.26 20.41
N MET A 16 2.93 -2.42 19.82
CA MET A 16 2.61 -2.68 18.41
C MET A 16 1.11 -2.76 18.11
N LEU A 17 0.28 -3.07 19.11
CA LEU A 17 -1.19 -3.08 18.97
C LEU A 17 -1.84 -1.72 19.27
N ARG A 18 -1.11 -0.77 19.86
CA ARG A 18 -1.59 0.60 20.09
C ARG A 18 -1.33 1.45 18.84
N ALA A 19 -2.29 2.29 18.45
CA ALA A 19 -2.02 3.37 17.52
C ALA A 19 -0.90 4.25 18.10
N ALA A 20 0.20 4.43 17.37
CA ALA A 20 1.41 5.05 17.91
C ALA A 20 1.19 6.54 18.24
N ASN A 21 1.61 6.96 19.44
CA ASN A 21 1.72 8.37 19.81
C ASN A 21 3.07 8.92 19.32
N GLY A 22 3.06 9.77 18.28
CA GLY A 22 4.09 10.77 17.99
C GLY A 22 5.57 10.32 17.86
N TYR A 23 6.44 11.30 17.63
CA TYR A 23 7.90 11.16 17.47
C TYR A 23 8.55 10.57 18.74
N GLY A 24 9.13 9.37 18.66
CA GLY A 24 9.81 8.72 19.78
C GLY A 24 10.82 7.66 19.32
N GLU A 25 11.81 7.34 20.17
CA GLU A 25 13.00 6.54 19.80
C GLU A 25 12.72 5.05 19.54
N ALA A 26 11.58 4.52 19.99
CA ALA A 26 11.15 3.13 19.77
C ALA A 26 9.80 3.08 19.06
N GLN A 27 9.77 3.59 17.82
CA GLN A 27 8.55 3.70 17.03
C GLN A 27 8.15 2.39 16.35
N PRO A 28 6.86 1.96 16.45
CA PRO A 28 6.39 0.83 15.67
C PRO A 28 6.45 1.16 14.17
N ILE A 29 6.52 0.10 13.35
CA ILE A 29 6.50 0.23 11.88
C ILE A 29 5.26 1.00 11.46
N GLY A 30 5.43 2.01 10.60
CA GLY A 30 4.34 2.88 10.14
C GLY A 30 4.06 4.08 11.05
N ALA A 31 4.87 4.31 12.09
CA ALA A 31 4.79 5.53 12.88
C ALA A 31 5.42 6.73 12.17
N LEU A 32 4.94 7.93 12.51
CA LEU A 32 5.40 9.22 11.97
C LEU A 32 6.90 9.45 12.27
N ALA A 33 7.70 9.63 11.23
CA ALA A 33 9.15 9.73 11.32
C ALA A 33 9.66 11.06 10.73
N PRO A 34 10.75 11.62 11.28
CA PRO A 34 11.32 12.86 10.75
C PRO A 34 11.89 12.63 9.35
N PHE A 35 11.69 13.62 8.48
CA PHE A 35 12.20 13.56 7.12
C PHE A 35 13.72 13.40 7.06
N ARG A 36 14.17 12.44 6.24
CA ARG A 36 15.59 12.23 5.88
C ARG A 36 15.68 11.88 4.40
N ILE A 37 16.25 12.78 3.61
CA ILE A 37 16.23 12.68 2.13
C ILE A 37 16.83 11.37 1.58
N ASP A 38 17.88 10.85 2.23
CA ASP A 38 18.58 9.63 1.80
C ASP A 38 17.88 8.35 2.26
N ALA A 39 16.97 8.45 3.23
CA ALA A 39 16.21 7.31 3.73
C ALA A 39 14.89 7.08 2.98
N ILE A 40 14.47 8.01 2.12
CA ILE A 40 13.20 7.89 1.38
C ILE A 40 13.27 6.74 0.40
N SER A 41 12.30 5.85 0.47
CA SER A 41 12.05 4.86 -0.58
C SER A 41 11.29 5.50 -1.71
N MET A 42 11.91 5.55 -2.88
CA MET A 42 11.34 6.05 -4.12
C MET A 42 12.09 5.42 -5.30
N PRO A 43 11.50 5.45 -6.51
CA PRO A 43 12.20 5.05 -7.73
C PRO A 43 13.50 5.84 -7.94
N GLU A 44 14.42 5.24 -8.70
CA GLU A 44 15.72 5.83 -9.00
C GLU A 44 15.59 7.04 -9.95
N ALA A 45 16.65 7.83 -10.08
CA ALA A 45 16.69 8.93 -11.04
C ALA A 45 16.57 8.37 -12.47
N GLY A 46 15.83 9.07 -13.33
CA GLY A 46 15.50 8.63 -14.68
C GLY A 46 14.31 7.66 -14.77
N TRP A 47 13.75 7.21 -13.64
CA TRP A 47 12.52 6.41 -13.65
C TRP A 47 11.38 7.14 -14.36
N VAL A 48 10.66 6.46 -15.25
CA VAL A 48 9.47 7.01 -15.93
C VAL A 48 8.25 6.23 -15.48
N PRO A 49 7.24 6.88 -14.87
CA PRO A 49 6.01 6.20 -14.49
C PRO A 49 5.23 5.75 -15.73
N VAL A 50 4.61 4.59 -15.63
CA VAL A 50 3.80 3.97 -16.68
C VAL A 50 2.47 4.69 -16.79
N ASP A 51 2.08 5.00 -18.02
CA ASP A 51 0.81 5.64 -18.29
C ASP A 51 -0.38 4.73 -17.95
N LEU A 52 -1.34 5.22 -17.17
CA LEU A 52 -2.50 4.45 -16.74
C LEU A 52 -3.29 3.86 -17.92
N ALA A 53 -3.47 4.62 -19.01
CA ALA A 53 -4.20 4.14 -20.16
C ALA A 53 -3.52 2.93 -20.80
N SER A 54 -2.18 2.91 -20.85
CA SER A 54 -1.42 1.77 -21.40
C SER A 54 -1.65 0.46 -20.61
N LEU A 55 -1.87 0.55 -19.30
CA LEU A 55 -2.04 -0.62 -18.42
C LEU A 55 -3.40 -1.32 -18.60
N TRP A 56 -4.45 -0.58 -18.94
CA TRP A 56 -5.78 -1.14 -19.25
C TRP A 56 -5.93 -1.66 -20.68
N GLY A 57 -4.94 -1.45 -21.55
CA GLY A 57 -4.95 -1.94 -22.93
C GLY A 57 -5.75 -1.03 -23.87
N SER A 58 -6.37 -1.60 -24.91
CA SER A 58 -6.94 -0.82 -26.04
C SER A 58 -8.00 0.21 -25.65
N ASN A 59 -8.76 -0.04 -24.58
CA ASN A 59 -9.81 0.86 -24.09
C ASN A 59 -9.34 1.75 -22.92
N GLY A 60 -8.05 1.73 -22.59
CA GLY A 60 -7.54 2.38 -21.39
C GLY A 60 -7.64 3.90 -21.44
N GLN A 61 -7.49 4.53 -22.61
CA GLN A 61 -7.63 5.98 -22.73
C GLN A 61 -9.06 6.43 -22.41
N THR A 62 -10.06 5.71 -22.94
CA THR A 62 -11.47 5.96 -22.62
C THR A 62 -11.73 5.77 -21.13
N GLN A 63 -11.22 4.69 -20.53
CA GLN A 63 -11.37 4.44 -19.09
C GLN A 63 -10.75 5.55 -18.23
N VAL A 64 -9.56 6.05 -18.57
CA VAL A 64 -8.93 7.17 -17.86
C VAL A 64 -9.73 8.44 -18.02
N ASN A 65 -10.20 8.76 -19.23
CA ASN A 65 -10.99 9.96 -19.50
C ASN A 65 -12.33 9.93 -18.75
N ASP A 66 -13.02 8.79 -18.80
CA ASP A 66 -14.27 8.56 -18.08
C ASP A 66 -14.04 8.68 -16.57
N PHE A 67 -12.97 8.08 -16.05
CA PHE A 67 -12.58 8.22 -14.65
C PHE A 67 -12.37 9.69 -14.25
N VAL A 68 -11.56 10.44 -15.01
CA VAL A 68 -11.30 11.86 -14.72
C VAL A 68 -12.61 12.67 -14.72
N THR A 69 -13.49 12.38 -15.68
CA THR A 69 -14.75 13.11 -15.87
C THR A 69 -15.77 12.79 -14.78
N GLN A 70 -15.89 11.52 -14.39
CA GLN A 70 -16.90 11.05 -13.44
C GLN A 70 -16.48 11.29 -11.99
N GLN A 71 -15.18 11.19 -11.68
CA GLN A 71 -14.71 11.20 -10.31
C GLN A 71 -14.32 12.59 -9.82
N LEU A 72 -14.09 13.57 -10.70
CA LEU A 72 -13.96 14.96 -10.30
C LEU A 72 -15.33 15.55 -9.94
N LEU A 73 -15.43 16.07 -8.72
CA LEU A 73 -16.66 16.73 -8.28
C LEU A 73 -16.79 18.12 -8.91
N PRO A 74 -18.02 18.56 -9.18
CA PRO A 74 -18.29 19.97 -9.46
C PRO A 74 -17.74 20.88 -8.35
N PRO A 75 -17.24 22.09 -8.67
CA PRO A 75 -16.60 22.98 -7.69
C PRO A 75 -17.44 23.25 -6.43
N GLU A 76 -18.76 23.36 -6.58
CA GLU A 76 -19.67 23.63 -5.46
C GLU A 76 -19.73 22.45 -4.47
N LYS A 77 -19.76 21.21 -4.97
CA LYS A 77 -19.71 20.01 -4.10
C LYS A 77 -18.35 19.88 -3.42
N ALA A 78 -17.27 20.17 -4.15
CA ALA A 78 -15.92 20.14 -3.58
C ALA A 78 -15.75 21.17 -2.46
N ARG A 79 -16.32 22.37 -2.60
CA ARG A 79 -16.31 23.43 -1.57
C ARG A 79 -16.98 22.96 -0.27
N ILE A 80 -18.16 22.35 -0.37
CA ILE A 80 -18.89 21.78 0.78
C ILE A 80 -18.04 20.70 1.48
N LYS A 81 -17.42 19.78 0.71
CA LYS A 81 -16.52 18.76 1.29
C LYS A 81 -15.29 19.39 1.96
N LEU A 82 -14.69 20.43 1.38
CA LEU A 82 -13.55 21.13 1.95
C LEU A 82 -13.89 21.82 3.28
N GLU A 83 -15.06 22.45 3.36
CA GLU A 83 -15.56 23.06 4.60
C GLU A 83 -15.79 22.00 5.69
N ALA A 84 -16.45 20.89 5.34
CA ALA A 84 -16.70 19.78 6.26
C ALA A 84 -15.41 19.05 6.69
N CYS A 85 -14.40 18.99 5.84
CA CYS A 85 -13.11 18.36 6.13
C CYS A 85 -12.37 19.05 7.29
N GLY A 86 -12.59 20.37 7.49
CA GLY A 86 -12.01 21.13 8.60
C GLY A 86 -10.48 21.29 8.57
N VAL A 87 -9.79 20.73 7.56
CA VAL A 87 -8.34 20.82 7.41
C VAL A 87 -7.96 22.15 6.75
N ARG A 88 -7.45 23.09 7.55
CA ARG A 88 -7.00 24.41 7.07
C ARG A 88 -5.79 24.34 6.13
N ALA A 89 -4.83 23.48 6.44
CA ALA A 89 -3.63 23.27 5.63
C ALA A 89 -3.17 21.81 5.72
N PRO A 90 -2.57 21.26 4.65
CA PRO A 90 -1.97 19.94 4.69
C PRO A 90 -0.84 19.87 5.73
N PHE A 91 -0.77 18.75 6.43
CA PHE A 91 0.32 18.44 7.35
C PHE A 91 1.61 18.22 6.56
N SER A 92 2.64 18.99 6.92
CA SER A 92 3.94 18.97 6.27
C SER A 92 5.02 18.77 7.32
N ASP A 93 5.95 17.87 7.03
CA ASP A 93 7.22 17.81 7.77
C ASP A 93 7.87 19.22 7.77
N PRO A 94 8.36 19.74 8.91
CA PRO A 94 8.93 21.07 8.99
C PRO A 94 10.04 21.36 7.96
N LEU A 95 10.86 20.35 7.62
CA LEU A 95 11.95 20.48 6.64
C LEU A 95 11.46 20.60 5.19
N LEU A 96 10.19 20.24 4.93
CA LEU A 96 9.58 20.24 3.60
C LEU A 96 8.66 21.43 3.34
N ARG A 97 8.60 22.40 4.26
CA ARG A 97 7.74 23.59 4.09
C ARG A 97 8.29 24.55 3.04
N GLN A 98 9.59 24.82 3.11
CA GLN A 98 10.32 25.76 2.23
C GLN A 98 11.83 25.65 2.42
N GLY A 99 12.59 26.33 1.55
CA GLY A 99 14.04 26.50 1.70
C GLY A 99 14.86 25.42 1.01
N ARG A 100 16.17 25.40 1.32
CA ARG A 100 17.16 24.60 0.56
C ARG A 100 16.86 23.10 0.56
N VAL A 101 16.45 22.54 1.70
CA VAL A 101 16.12 21.12 1.84
C VAL A 101 14.91 20.76 0.98
N TYR A 102 13.86 21.58 1.02
CA TYR A 102 12.69 21.41 0.16
C TYR A 102 13.06 21.50 -1.33
N HIS A 103 13.88 22.46 -1.74
CA HIS A 103 14.30 22.58 -3.14
C HIS A 103 15.14 21.38 -3.61
N GLN A 104 16.03 20.86 -2.75
CA GLN A 104 16.78 19.64 -3.04
C GLN A 104 15.88 18.43 -3.16
N PHE A 105 14.88 18.32 -2.28
CA PHE A 105 13.90 17.25 -2.34
C PHE A 105 13.05 17.33 -3.63
N LEU A 106 12.59 18.51 -4.03
CA LEU A 106 11.87 18.69 -5.29
C LEU A 106 12.71 18.28 -6.50
N ARG A 107 14.01 18.64 -6.55
CA ARG A 107 14.90 18.15 -7.61
C ARG A 107 14.96 16.63 -7.65
N LYS A 108 15.14 15.98 -6.50
CA LYS A 108 15.15 14.51 -6.41
C LYS A 108 13.83 13.88 -6.90
N LEU A 109 12.68 14.47 -6.55
CA LEU A 109 11.39 14.00 -7.06
C LEU A 109 11.25 14.20 -8.57
N HIS A 110 11.71 15.32 -9.09
CA HIS A 110 11.65 15.66 -10.51
C HIS A 110 12.59 14.75 -11.34
N ASP A 111 13.80 14.48 -10.84
CA ASP A 111 14.77 13.59 -11.47
C ASP A 111 14.22 12.16 -11.62
N SER A 112 13.28 11.75 -10.75
CA SER A 112 12.55 10.47 -10.81
C SER A 112 11.15 10.58 -11.41
N HIS A 113 10.82 11.71 -12.06
CA HIS A 113 9.51 12.01 -12.68
C HIS A 113 8.29 11.82 -11.76
N LEU A 114 8.48 11.93 -10.44
CA LEU A 114 7.38 11.85 -9.47
C LEU A 114 6.59 13.16 -9.38
N ILE A 115 7.20 14.26 -9.79
CA ILE A 115 6.56 15.56 -9.93
C ILE A 115 6.83 16.14 -11.32
N ASP A 116 5.93 17.02 -11.75
CA ASP A 116 6.18 17.97 -12.82
C ASP A 116 6.06 19.42 -12.29
N TYR A 117 6.26 20.40 -13.17
CA TYR A 117 6.07 21.80 -12.86
C TYR A 117 5.00 22.43 -13.75
N SER A 118 4.27 23.40 -13.21
CA SER A 118 3.32 24.25 -13.92
C SER A 118 3.64 25.72 -13.69
N THR A 119 3.36 26.57 -14.68
CA THR A 119 3.34 28.04 -14.50
C THR A 119 2.04 28.54 -13.87
N ALA A 120 0.98 27.73 -13.91
CA ALA A 120 -0.28 28.03 -13.27
C ALA A 120 -0.24 27.68 -11.77
N PRO A 121 -1.05 28.36 -10.94
CA PRO A 121 -1.31 27.90 -9.58
C PRO A 121 -2.08 26.57 -9.60
N GLY A 122 -1.82 25.72 -8.61
CA GLY A 122 -2.64 24.53 -8.39
C GLY A 122 -4.04 24.87 -7.88
N LYS A 123 -4.99 23.97 -8.10
CA LYS A 123 -6.35 24.03 -7.58
C LYS A 123 -6.44 23.63 -6.11
N GLU A 124 -5.57 22.74 -5.65
CA GLU A 124 -5.47 22.34 -4.24
C GLU A 124 -4.05 21.95 -3.85
N ARG A 125 -3.72 22.15 -2.57
CA ARG A 125 -2.41 21.87 -2.02
C ARG A 125 -2.37 20.52 -1.32
N ILE A 126 -1.26 19.83 -1.52
CA ILE A 126 -0.80 18.69 -0.73
C ILE A 126 0.48 19.04 0.01
N ALA A 127 0.86 18.18 0.96
CA ALA A 127 2.17 18.19 1.55
C ALA A 127 2.63 16.77 1.86
N PHE A 128 3.91 16.64 2.21
CA PHE A 128 4.52 15.36 2.51
C PHE A 128 4.90 15.24 3.99
N PHE A 129 4.82 14.01 4.48
CA PHE A 129 5.42 13.57 5.73
C PHE A 129 5.94 12.14 5.57
N CYS A 130 6.71 11.65 6.54
CA CYS A 130 7.33 10.33 6.47
C CYS A 130 6.82 9.39 7.55
N VAL A 131 6.79 8.09 7.25
CA VAL A 131 6.61 7.03 8.25
C VAL A 131 7.68 5.95 8.14
N THR A 132 7.97 5.26 9.24
CA THR A 132 9.00 4.21 9.29
C THR A 132 8.65 2.99 8.43
N LYS A 133 9.60 2.48 7.63
CA LYS A 133 9.58 1.12 7.04
C LYS A 133 10.31 0.13 7.94
N LYS A 134 10.02 -1.16 7.77
CA LYS A 134 10.74 -2.26 8.44
C LYS A 134 12.25 -2.24 8.16
N SER A 135 12.66 -1.78 6.98
CA SER A 135 14.04 -1.76 6.51
C SER A 135 14.88 -0.58 7.01
N GLY A 136 14.35 0.25 7.92
CA GLY A 136 14.98 1.51 8.34
C GLY A 136 14.86 2.65 7.31
N LYS A 137 14.28 2.38 6.12
CA LYS A 137 13.87 3.41 5.15
C LYS A 137 12.60 4.13 5.60
N LEU A 138 12.24 5.20 4.89
CA LEU A 138 11.03 5.99 5.09
C LEU A 138 10.05 5.78 3.93
N ARG A 139 8.74 5.71 4.24
CA ARG A 139 7.66 5.89 3.26
C ARG A 139 7.30 7.36 3.22
N LEU A 140 7.31 7.93 2.03
CA LEU A 140 6.77 9.25 1.80
C LEU A 140 5.24 9.15 1.71
N ILE A 141 4.53 9.85 2.59
CA ILE A 141 3.07 9.90 2.61
C ILE A 141 2.62 11.29 2.17
N VAL A 142 1.56 11.33 1.37
CA VAL A 142 0.91 12.57 0.95
C VAL A 142 -0.26 12.86 1.89
N ASP A 143 -0.23 14.01 2.54
CA ASP A 143 -1.45 14.55 3.13
C ASP A 143 -2.31 15.14 2.02
N ALA A 144 -3.19 14.29 1.47
CA ALA A 144 -4.14 14.63 0.42
C ALA A 144 -5.55 14.85 0.97
N ARG A 145 -5.74 15.07 2.29
CA ARG A 145 -7.10 15.21 2.87
C ARG A 145 -7.94 16.29 2.18
N ARG A 146 -7.33 17.42 1.84
CA ARG A 146 -7.99 18.49 1.09
C ARG A 146 -8.20 18.13 -0.37
N SER A 147 -7.17 17.57 -1.04
CA SER A 147 -7.28 17.10 -2.42
C SER A 147 -8.40 16.07 -2.60
N ASN A 148 -8.55 15.14 -1.66
CA ASN A 148 -9.61 14.12 -1.64
C ASN A 148 -11.02 14.73 -1.61
N CYS A 149 -11.20 15.97 -1.14
CA CYS A 149 -12.49 16.67 -1.17
C CYS A 149 -12.94 17.06 -2.59
N HIS A 150 -12.04 17.04 -3.58
CA HIS A 150 -12.36 17.31 -4.98
C HIS A 150 -12.82 16.06 -5.74
N PHE A 151 -12.81 14.90 -5.09
CA PHE A 151 -13.15 13.63 -5.71
C PHE A 151 -14.41 13.01 -5.08
N ALA A 152 -15.15 12.29 -5.92
CA ALA A 152 -16.19 11.38 -5.46
C ALA A 152 -15.58 10.26 -4.60
N GLU A 153 -16.43 9.58 -3.82
CA GLU A 153 -16.00 8.45 -3.01
C GLU A 153 -15.46 7.33 -3.90
N PRO A 154 -14.35 6.69 -3.51
CA PRO A 154 -13.76 5.61 -4.28
C PRO A 154 -14.67 4.39 -4.33
N ASP A 155 -14.61 3.69 -5.46
CA ASP A 155 -15.27 2.41 -5.61
C ASP A 155 -14.74 1.38 -4.59
N HIS A 156 -15.63 0.49 -4.17
CA HIS A 156 -15.27 -0.58 -3.25
C HIS A 156 -14.17 -1.46 -3.84
N THR A 157 -13.12 -1.71 -3.06
CA THR A 157 -12.00 -2.56 -3.45
C THR A 157 -12.04 -3.86 -2.63
N SER A 158 -12.42 -4.96 -3.27
CA SER A 158 -12.49 -6.27 -2.62
C SER A 158 -11.10 -6.91 -2.55
N LEU A 159 -10.51 -6.90 -1.37
CA LEU A 159 -9.24 -7.56 -1.07
C LEU A 159 -9.48 -8.92 -0.39
N THR A 160 -8.52 -9.83 -0.49
CA THR A 160 -8.52 -11.07 0.30
C THR A 160 -8.07 -10.78 1.72
N THR A 161 -8.78 -11.30 2.71
CA THR A 161 -8.35 -11.39 4.10
C THR A 161 -7.95 -12.81 4.46
N GLY A 162 -7.57 -13.00 5.71
CA GLY A 162 -7.26 -14.32 6.24
C GLY A 162 -8.41 -15.32 6.17
N GLU A 163 -9.65 -14.85 6.16
CA GLU A 163 -10.83 -15.71 6.01
C GLU A 163 -10.84 -16.36 4.63
N GLY A 164 -10.67 -15.57 3.56
CA GLY A 164 -10.61 -16.12 2.20
C GLY A 164 -9.44 -17.09 1.98
N LEU A 165 -8.28 -16.84 2.61
CA LEU A 165 -7.15 -17.77 2.57
C LEU A 165 -7.43 -19.05 3.38
N GLY A 166 -8.04 -18.91 4.56
CA GLY A 166 -8.37 -20.03 5.44
C GLY A 166 -9.49 -20.93 4.92
N ALA A 167 -10.31 -20.44 4.00
CA ALA A 167 -11.36 -21.20 3.33
C ALA A 167 -10.83 -22.12 2.21
N LEU A 168 -9.55 -22.06 1.87
CA LEU A 168 -8.94 -22.98 0.91
C LEU A 168 -8.83 -24.38 1.52
N GLU A 169 -9.40 -25.37 0.84
CA GLU A 169 -9.31 -26.77 1.20
C GLU A 169 -8.45 -27.52 0.18
N PHE A 170 -7.43 -28.22 0.66
CA PHE A 170 -6.59 -29.11 -0.14
C PHE A 170 -6.78 -30.55 0.34
N GLN A 171 -6.48 -31.53 -0.51
CA GLN A 171 -6.59 -32.92 -0.10
C GLN A 171 -5.49 -33.26 0.90
N ARG A 172 -5.82 -34.16 1.83
CA ARG A 172 -4.86 -34.61 2.83
C ARG A 172 -3.66 -35.28 2.14
N GLY A 173 -2.46 -34.74 2.37
CA GLY A 173 -1.23 -35.23 1.77
C GLY A 173 -0.76 -34.42 0.55
N ASP A 174 -1.55 -33.44 0.10
CA ASP A 174 -1.12 -32.52 -0.95
C ASP A 174 0.08 -31.68 -0.49
N CYS A 175 1.06 -31.55 -1.38
CA CYS A 175 2.17 -30.62 -1.20
C CYS A 175 1.77 -29.25 -1.77
N VAL A 176 1.32 -28.33 -0.91
CA VAL A 176 0.92 -27.00 -1.36
C VAL A 176 2.14 -26.12 -1.61
N THR A 177 2.22 -25.57 -2.82
CA THR A 177 3.23 -24.62 -3.27
C THR A 177 2.65 -23.21 -3.19
N LEU A 178 3.45 -22.28 -2.66
CA LEU A 178 3.16 -20.86 -2.62
C LEU A 178 4.23 -20.11 -3.42
N ALA A 179 3.80 -19.33 -4.40
CA ALA A 179 4.64 -18.40 -5.13
C ALA A 179 4.14 -16.97 -4.93
N GLN A 180 5.01 -16.07 -4.52
CA GLN A 180 4.67 -14.67 -4.26
C GLN A 180 5.69 -13.69 -4.81
N ALA A 181 5.23 -12.48 -5.14
CA ALA A 181 6.07 -11.39 -5.59
C ALA A 181 5.49 -10.07 -5.09
N ASP A 182 6.35 -9.10 -4.83
CA ASP A 182 5.96 -7.76 -4.43
C ASP A 182 6.27 -6.76 -5.55
N LEU A 183 5.50 -5.68 -5.61
CA LEU A 183 5.77 -4.57 -6.54
C LEU A 183 6.44 -3.41 -5.81
N LYS A 184 7.65 -3.07 -6.26
CA LYS A 184 8.49 -2.10 -5.57
C LYS A 184 7.92 -0.70 -5.77
N ASP A 185 7.66 0.04 -4.69
CA ASP A 185 7.16 1.41 -4.77
C ASP A 185 5.90 1.55 -5.68
N ALA A 186 5.01 0.54 -5.64
CA ALA A 186 3.99 0.26 -6.65
C ALA A 186 3.08 1.42 -7.07
N PHE A 187 2.77 2.37 -6.17
CA PHE A 187 1.94 3.54 -6.53
C PHE A 187 2.70 4.52 -7.44
N TYR A 188 4.00 4.71 -7.21
CA TYR A 188 4.83 5.64 -7.98
C TYR A 188 5.18 5.15 -9.38
N HIS A 189 4.83 3.89 -9.70
CA HIS A 189 4.90 3.38 -11.07
C HIS A 189 3.75 3.87 -11.93
N LEU A 190 2.66 4.37 -11.34
CA LEU A 190 1.47 4.77 -12.09
C LEU A 190 1.48 6.28 -12.31
N SER A 191 1.44 6.71 -13.57
CA SER A 191 1.33 8.14 -13.88
C SER A 191 -0.02 8.68 -13.42
N MET A 192 -0.06 9.95 -12.99
CA MET A 192 -1.30 10.66 -12.75
C MET A 192 -1.74 11.36 -14.04
N PRO A 193 -3.02 11.26 -14.44
CA PRO A 193 -3.55 12.02 -15.57
C PRO A 193 -3.33 13.52 -15.38
N GLY A 194 -2.95 14.23 -16.45
CA GLY A 194 -2.54 15.64 -16.40
C GLY A 194 -3.61 16.55 -15.80
N GLU A 195 -4.87 16.24 -16.08
CA GLU A 195 -6.08 16.92 -15.63
C GLU A 195 -6.25 16.89 -14.11
N LEU A 196 -5.69 15.88 -13.44
CA LEU A 196 -5.79 15.70 -12.00
C LEU A 196 -4.63 16.36 -11.24
N ARG A 197 -3.48 16.59 -11.89
CA ARG A 197 -2.24 17.04 -11.22
C ARG A 197 -2.40 18.38 -10.51
N ASP A 198 -3.26 19.26 -11.00
CA ASP A 198 -3.51 20.57 -10.37
C ASP A 198 -4.17 20.45 -8.98
N TYR A 199 -4.81 19.33 -8.66
CA TYR A 199 -5.37 19.05 -7.34
C TYR A 199 -4.31 18.48 -6.37
N PHE A 200 -3.10 18.21 -6.85
CA PHE A 200 -1.98 17.67 -6.07
C PHE A 200 -0.76 18.60 -6.15
N ALA A 201 -1.00 19.90 -5.98
CA ALA A 201 0.05 20.90 -6.03
C ALA A 201 0.82 21.01 -4.71
N LEU A 202 2.12 21.21 -4.82
CA LEU A 202 3.02 21.47 -3.69
C LEU A 202 3.25 22.98 -3.55
N THR A 203 3.96 23.38 -2.49
CA THR A 203 4.30 24.79 -2.25
C THR A 203 5.09 25.35 -3.46
N PRO A 204 4.64 26.44 -4.10
CA PRO A 204 5.32 27.03 -5.25
C PRO A 204 6.74 27.50 -4.91
N VAL A 205 7.63 27.43 -5.90
CA VAL A 205 9.05 27.81 -5.80
C VAL A 205 9.43 28.75 -6.94
N ARG A 206 10.62 29.35 -6.90
CA ARG A 206 11.17 30.05 -8.08
C ARG A 206 11.89 29.05 -8.97
N ALA A 207 11.83 29.25 -10.28
CA ALA A 207 12.49 28.36 -11.23
C ALA A 207 14.00 28.17 -10.96
N GLY A 208 14.69 29.26 -10.58
CA GLY A 208 16.11 29.22 -10.24
C GLY A 208 16.43 28.41 -8.98
N ASP A 209 15.51 28.34 -8.00
CA ASP A 209 15.72 27.61 -6.75
C ASP A 209 15.84 26.09 -6.97
N VAL A 210 15.20 25.59 -8.02
CA VAL A 210 15.20 24.19 -8.45
C VAL A 210 16.03 23.95 -9.72
N GLY A 211 16.70 24.98 -10.25
CA GLY A 211 17.55 24.86 -11.45
C GLY A 211 16.80 24.75 -12.77
N MET A 212 15.49 25.02 -12.79
CA MET A 212 14.65 24.94 -13.98
C MET A 212 14.85 26.15 -14.90
N LYS A 213 15.21 25.89 -16.16
CA LYS A 213 15.44 26.92 -17.19
C LYS A 213 14.38 26.96 -18.27
N PHE A 214 13.72 25.83 -18.54
CA PHE A 214 12.70 25.68 -19.57
C PHE A 214 11.54 24.87 -19.03
N LEU A 215 10.31 25.20 -19.45
CA LEU A 215 9.13 24.40 -19.17
C LEU A 215 8.24 24.44 -20.42
N ASN A 216 7.88 23.26 -20.95
CA ASN A 216 7.10 23.12 -22.18
C ASN A 216 7.66 23.93 -23.35
N GLY A 217 8.99 23.91 -23.54
CA GLY A 217 9.69 24.66 -24.59
C GLY A 217 9.84 26.16 -24.33
N GLN A 218 9.24 26.72 -23.27
CA GLN A 218 9.34 28.13 -22.94
C GLN A 218 10.47 28.40 -21.93
N LYS A 219 11.27 29.43 -22.18
CA LYS A 219 12.33 29.86 -21.26
C LYS A 219 11.74 30.49 -20.00
N LEU A 220 12.17 30.02 -18.83
CA LEU A 220 11.76 30.55 -17.53
C LEU A 220 12.75 31.62 -17.04
N LYS A 221 12.23 32.66 -16.40
CA LYS A 221 13.07 33.58 -15.62
C LYS A 221 13.44 32.92 -14.29
N ALA A 222 14.65 33.14 -13.78
CA ALA A 222 15.10 32.52 -12.53
C ALA A 222 14.19 32.85 -11.32
N ASN A 223 13.56 34.03 -11.31
CA ASN A 223 12.61 34.45 -10.27
C ASN A 223 11.14 34.12 -10.58
N GLN A 224 10.84 33.52 -11.74
CA GLN A 224 9.49 33.13 -12.11
C GLN A 224 8.98 32.06 -11.15
N ARG A 225 7.78 32.29 -10.61
CA ARG A 225 7.11 31.31 -9.75
C ARG A 225 6.60 30.15 -10.61
N ILE A 226 6.89 28.95 -10.16
CA ILE A 226 6.38 27.70 -10.72
C ILE A 226 5.83 26.84 -9.60
N THR A 227 4.80 26.06 -9.92
CA THR A 227 4.11 25.18 -9.00
C THR A 227 4.52 23.74 -9.28
N PRO A 228 5.23 23.06 -8.35
CA PRO A 228 5.44 21.62 -8.46
C PRO A 228 4.12 20.90 -8.22
N ARG A 229 3.85 19.85 -9.00
CA ARG A 229 2.63 19.03 -8.87
C ARG A 229 3.02 17.57 -8.90
N LEU A 230 2.32 16.73 -8.13
CA LEU A 230 2.53 15.29 -8.20
C LEU A 230 2.14 14.76 -9.59
N ALA A 231 3.02 13.98 -10.21
CA ALA A 231 2.84 13.41 -11.55
C ALA A 231 2.55 11.90 -11.53
N VAL A 232 2.45 11.31 -10.33
CA VAL A 232 2.21 9.89 -10.10
C VAL A 232 1.08 9.66 -9.10
N VAL A 233 0.48 8.48 -9.09
CA VAL A 233 -0.46 8.07 -8.05
C VAL A 233 0.27 8.02 -6.70
N ALA A 234 -0.34 8.59 -5.66
CA ALA A 234 0.28 8.69 -4.33
C ALA A 234 -0.48 7.95 -3.23
N MET A 235 0.30 7.43 -2.28
CA MET A 235 -0.20 7.04 -0.97
C MET A 235 -0.77 8.27 -0.24
N GLY A 236 -2.08 8.29 -0.04
CA GLY A 236 -2.83 9.39 0.59
C GLY A 236 -4.06 9.81 -0.23
N TRP A 237 -4.04 9.58 -1.54
CA TRP A 237 -5.21 9.79 -2.39
C TRP A 237 -6.21 8.65 -2.21
N THR A 238 -7.50 8.96 -2.01
CA THR A 238 -8.56 7.98 -1.74
C THR A 238 -8.72 6.94 -2.85
N TRP A 239 -8.51 7.32 -4.12
CA TRP A 239 -8.64 6.41 -5.25
C TRP A 239 -7.39 5.56 -5.53
N ALA A 240 -6.24 5.87 -4.92
CA ALA A 240 -4.98 5.21 -5.23
C ALA A 240 -5.06 3.69 -5.04
N LEU A 241 -5.71 3.22 -3.96
CA LEU A 241 -5.90 1.81 -3.65
C LEU A 241 -6.70 1.10 -4.75
N HIS A 242 -7.86 1.66 -5.09
CA HIS A 242 -8.75 1.07 -6.10
C HIS A 242 -8.03 0.97 -7.45
N LEU A 243 -7.42 2.06 -7.91
CA LEU A 243 -6.70 2.07 -9.19
C LEU A 243 -5.57 1.04 -9.21
N ARG A 244 -4.77 0.99 -8.14
CA ARG A 244 -3.65 0.04 -8.03
C ARG A 244 -4.14 -1.41 -8.06
N GLN A 245 -5.16 -1.73 -7.27
CA GLN A 245 -5.74 -3.07 -7.21
C GLN A 245 -6.33 -3.47 -8.57
N SER A 246 -7.17 -2.63 -9.16
CA SER A 246 -7.85 -2.90 -10.43
C SER A 246 -6.87 -3.14 -11.58
N ILE A 247 -5.76 -2.40 -11.62
CA ILE A 247 -4.69 -2.61 -12.60
C ILE A 247 -3.97 -3.93 -12.35
N HIS A 248 -3.64 -4.24 -11.09
CA HIS A 248 -2.98 -5.50 -10.74
C HIS A 248 -3.80 -6.70 -11.20
N GLU A 249 -5.10 -6.68 -10.89
CA GLU A 249 -6.04 -7.72 -11.26
C GLU A 249 -6.21 -7.82 -12.78
N SER A 250 -6.28 -6.70 -13.50
CA SER A 250 -6.38 -6.68 -14.96
C SER A 250 -5.15 -7.31 -15.62
N LEU A 251 -3.94 -6.99 -15.13
CA LEU A 251 -2.70 -7.59 -15.65
C LEU A 251 -2.59 -9.08 -15.33
N ALA A 252 -3.01 -9.48 -14.13
CA ALA A 252 -3.09 -10.90 -13.76
C ALA A 252 -4.07 -11.66 -14.68
N GLU A 253 -5.25 -11.09 -14.95
CA GLU A 253 -6.24 -11.68 -15.87
C GLU A 253 -5.69 -11.81 -17.29
N LYS A 254 -4.97 -10.80 -17.79
CA LYS A 254 -4.28 -10.85 -19.09
C LYS A 254 -3.23 -11.96 -19.15
N ALA A 255 -2.60 -12.30 -18.02
CA ALA A 255 -1.66 -13.42 -17.91
C ALA A 255 -2.33 -14.81 -17.77
N GLY A 256 -3.67 -14.86 -17.75
CA GLY A 256 -4.46 -16.08 -17.60
C GLY A 256 -4.84 -16.45 -16.16
N LEU A 257 -4.58 -15.57 -15.18
CA LEU A 257 -5.07 -15.73 -13.81
C LEU A 257 -6.53 -15.24 -13.72
N THR A 258 -7.47 -16.15 -13.94
CA THR A 258 -8.88 -15.82 -14.14
C THR A 258 -9.62 -15.46 -12.84
N LYS A 259 -10.75 -14.74 -12.97
CA LYS A 259 -11.61 -14.42 -11.82
C LYS A 259 -12.12 -15.66 -11.06
N ASN A 260 -12.32 -16.79 -11.76
CA ASN A 260 -12.82 -18.03 -11.16
C ASN A 260 -11.79 -18.69 -10.23
N SER A 261 -10.50 -18.45 -10.46
CA SER A 261 -9.39 -18.93 -9.64
C SER A 261 -8.93 -17.90 -8.59
N ARG A 262 -9.58 -16.73 -8.52
CA ARG A 262 -9.18 -15.65 -7.63
C ARG A 262 -9.80 -15.81 -6.26
N ILE A 263 -8.97 -15.82 -5.23
CA ILE A 263 -9.41 -15.80 -3.83
C ILE A 263 -9.89 -14.38 -3.50
N ARG A 264 -11.11 -14.23 -2.98
CA ARG A 264 -11.66 -12.95 -2.53
C ARG A 264 -12.52 -13.14 -1.29
N ASP A 265 -12.61 -12.09 -0.50
CA ASP A 265 -13.52 -12.08 0.64
C ASP A 265 -14.97 -12.10 0.20
N ARG A 266 -15.80 -12.73 1.04
CA ARG A 266 -17.26 -12.85 0.85
C ARG A 266 -17.63 -13.53 -0.48
N GLN A 267 -16.74 -14.37 -0.99
CA GLN A 267 -16.96 -15.25 -2.13
C GLN A 267 -16.63 -16.68 -1.71
N PRO A 268 -17.28 -17.70 -2.30
CA PRO A 268 -16.86 -19.07 -2.11
C PRO A 268 -15.38 -19.26 -2.49
N PRO A 269 -14.64 -20.15 -1.82
CA PRO A 269 -13.29 -20.47 -2.23
C PRO A 269 -13.29 -21.03 -3.66
N PRO A 270 -12.29 -20.70 -4.50
CA PRO A 270 -12.19 -21.25 -5.84
C PRO A 270 -12.14 -22.78 -5.85
N ASP A 271 -12.96 -23.42 -6.70
CA ASP A 271 -12.91 -24.87 -6.94
C ASP A 271 -11.81 -25.20 -7.96
N THR A 272 -10.55 -25.00 -7.57
CA THR A 272 -9.37 -25.26 -8.40
C THR A 272 -8.16 -25.60 -7.55
N GLN A 273 -7.26 -26.40 -8.12
CA GLN A 273 -5.99 -26.79 -7.50
C GLN A 273 -4.89 -25.72 -7.63
N CYS A 274 -5.18 -24.61 -8.33
CA CYS A 274 -4.29 -23.45 -8.45
C CYS A 274 -5.10 -22.16 -8.36
N CYS A 275 -4.95 -21.48 -7.24
CA CYS A 275 -5.63 -20.23 -6.90
C CYS A 275 -4.63 -19.06 -6.92
N HIS A 276 -5.15 -17.85 -6.98
CA HIS A 276 -4.32 -16.66 -6.83
C HIS A 276 -5.05 -15.55 -6.10
N THR A 277 -4.28 -14.59 -5.60
CA THR A 277 -4.82 -13.30 -5.19
C THR A 277 -3.82 -12.19 -5.50
N GLN A 278 -4.37 -11.00 -5.70
CA GLN A 278 -3.63 -9.77 -5.75
C GLN A 278 -4.00 -8.99 -4.49
N TYR A 279 -3.03 -8.59 -3.69
CA TYR A 279 -3.23 -7.75 -2.52
C TYR A 279 -2.39 -6.48 -2.70
N VAL A 280 -2.96 -5.49 -3.40
CA VAL A 280 -2.31 -4.21 -3.73
C VAL A 280 -1.00 -4.38 -4.52
N ASP A 281 0.13 -4.49 -3.82
CA ASP A 281 1.46 -4.71 -4.36
C ASP A 281 1.89 -6.18 -4.35
N ASN A 282 1.24 -7.05 -3.57
CA ASN A 282 1.54 -8.48 -3.53
C ASN A 282 0.79 -9.25 -4.64
N LEU A 283 1.50 -10.05 -5.42
CA LEU A 283 0.97 -11.13 -6.26
C LEU A 283 1.19 -12.45 -5.53
N ILE A 284 0.15 -13.25 -5.37
CA ILE A 284 0.21 -14.55 -4.70
C ILE A 284 -0.44 -15.59 -5.58
N VAL A 285 0.23 -16.71 -5.81
CA VAL A 285 -0.29 -17.91 -6.47
C VAL A 285 -0.06 -19.10 -5.53
N VAL A 286 -1.10 -19.90 -5.30
CA VAL A 286 -1.07 -21.02 -4.36
C VAL A 286 -1.78 -22.24 -4.95
N GLY A 287 -1.24 -23.43 -4.74
CA GLY A 287 -1.85 -24.64 -5.28
C GLY A 287 -1.14 -25.94 -4.91
N SER A 288 -1.78 -27.08 -5.12
CA SER A 288 -1.23 -28.41 -4.82
C SER A 288 -0.29 -28.96 -5.91
N GLN A 289 -0.31 -28.35 -7.12
CA GLN A 289 0.52 -28.74 -8.24
C GLN A 289 1.64 -27.71 -8.48
N GLN A 290 2.84 -27.99 -7.99
CA GLN A 290 4.00 -27.09 -8.06
C GLN A 290 4.24 -26.54 -9.48
N ALA A 291 4.26 -27.40 -10.50
CA ALA A 291 4.50 -26.98 -11.88
C ALA A 291 3.43 -26.01 -12.41
N ALA A 292 2.16 -26.19 -12.03
CA ALA A 292 1.07 -25.30 -12.43
C ALA A 292 1.19 -23.94 -11.74
N VAL A 293 1.52 -23.92 -10.45
CA VAL A 293 1.76 -22.70 -9.66
C VAL A 293 2.92 -21.90 -10.24
N GLU A 294 4.07 -22.54 -10.46
CA GLU A 294 5.25 -21.88 -11.04
C GLU A 294 4.98 -21.32 -12.44
N ALA A 295 4.30 -22.09 -13.30
CA ALA A 295 3.97 -21.65 -14.65
C ALA A 295 3.02 -20.44 -14.64
N ALA A 296 1.99 -20.46 -13.78
CA ALA A 296 1.04 -19.37 -13.65
C ALA A 296 1.69 -18.11 -13.05
N TYR A 297 2.53 -18.28 -12.05
CA TYR A 297 3.32 -17.21 -11.43
C TYR A 297 4.29 -16.55 -12.42
N ARG A 298 5.04 -17.34 -13.20
CA ARG A 298 5.97 -16.82 -14.22
C ARG A 298 5.22 -16.01 -15.27
N ARG A 299 4.12 -16.53 -15.83
CA ARG A 299 3.30 -15.76 -16.79
C ARG A 299 2.82 -14.43 -16.22
N ALA A 300 2.37 -14.43 -14.97
CA ALA A 300 1.86 -13.21 -14.32
C ALA A 300 2.97 -12.20 -14.03
N THR A 301 4.12 -12.64 -13.53
CA THR A 301 5.28 -11.76 -13.27
C THR A 301 5.89 -11.24 -14.57
N ASP A 302 5.99 -12.05 -15.62
CA ASP A 302 6.41 -11.62 -16.96
C ASP A 302 5.46 -10.57 -17.53
N GLN A 303 4.15 -10.74 -17.37
CA GLN A 303 3.15 -9.75 -17.78
C GLN A 303 3.27 -8.42 -17.01
N LEU A 304 3.56 -8.47 -15.71
CA LEU A 304 3.81 -7.27 -14.89
C LEU A 304 5.10 -6.55 -15.35
N LYS A 305 6.18 -7.30 -15.57
CA LYS A 305 7.47 -6.78 -16.07
C LYS A 305 7.32 -6.18 -17.47
N ALA A 306 6.61 -6.85 -18.38
CA ALA A 306 6.31 -6.37 -19.72
C ALA A 306 5.45 -5.09 -19.73
N ALA A 307 4.60 -4.92 -18.72
CA ALA A 307 3.84 -3.69 -18.50
C ALA A 307 4.67 -2.55 -17.87
N GLY A 308 5.97 -2.76 -17.62
CA GLY A 308 6.87 -1.77 -17.06
C GLY A 308 6.83 -1.67 -15.53
N LEU A 309 6.19 -2.61 -14.83
CA LEU A 309 6.16 -2.63 -13.36
C LEU A 309 7.39 -3.39 -12.80
N GLN A 310 7.93 -2.91 -11.68
CA GLN A 310 9.09 -3.54 -11.04
C GLN A 310 8.65 -4.59 -10.02
N VAL A 311 8.88 -5.86 -10.35
CA VAL A 311 8.69 -7.01 -9.46
C VAL A 311 9.94 -7.18 -8.58
N HIS A 312 9.75 -7.42 -7.29
CA HIS A 312 10.78 -7.70 -6.29
C HIS A 312 10.31 -8.79 -5.31
N ASP A 313 11.22 -9.25 -4.46
CA ASP A 313 10.95 -10.24 -3.41
C ASP A 313 10.20 -11.47 -3.96
N GLU A 314 10.73 -12.03 -5.06
CA GLU A 314 10.19 -13.23 -5.69
C GLU A 314 10.54 -14.47 -4.85
N GLU A 315 9.52 -15.12 -4.29
CA GLU A 315 9.66 -16.31 -3.45
C GLU A 315 8.76 -17.43 -4.00
N CYS A 316 9.28 -18.65 -4.06
CA CYS A 316 8.52 -19.85 -4.43
C CYS A 316 8.95 -21.02 -3.53
N GLU A 317 8.06 -21.43 -2.63
CA GLU A 317 8.36 -22.43 -1.61
C GLU A 317 7.18 -23.41 -1.40
N ARG A 318 7.47 -24.55 -0.75
CA ARG A 318 6.46 -25.48 -0.26
C ARG A 318 5.96 -24.98 1.10
N GLY A 319 4.68 -24.68 1.21
CA GLY A 319 4.16 -23.87 2.30
C GLY A 319 4.68 -22.44 2.23
N GLY A 320 4.53 -21.68 3.32
CA GLY A 320 5.15 -20.36 3.42
C GLY A 320 4.32 -19.32 4.15
N LYS A 321 4.85 -18.10 4.23
CA LYS A 321 4.15 -16.96 4.87
C LYS A 321 3.55 -16.04 3.83
N VAL A 322 2.27 -15.72 4.00
CA VAL A 322 1.53 -14.83 3.10
C VAL A 322 0.63 -13.89 3.90
N LEU A 323 0.73 -12.57 3.68
CA LEU A 323 -0.11 -11.55 4.35
C LEU A 323 -0.17 -11.66 5.89
N GLY A 324 0.87 -12.23 6.51
CA GLY A 324 0.97 -12.50 7.94
C GLY A 324 0.29 -13.78 8.44
N TRP A 325 -0.18 -14.61 7.51
CA TRP A 325 -0.60 -16.00 7.67
C TRP A 325 0.54 -16.95 7.30
N GLU A 326 0.39 -18.21 7.66
CA GLU A 326 1.35 -19.29 7.43
C GLU A 326 0.58 -20.49 6.87
N LEU A 327 0.98 -20.93 5.69
CA LEU A 327 0.57 -22.18 5.07
C LEU A 327 1.56 -23.26 5.53
N THR A 328 1.05 -24.23 6.27
CA THR A 328 1.86 -25.34 6.78
C THR A 328 2.11 -26.40 5.72
N SER A 329 3.08 -27.29 5.99
CA SER A 329 3.35 -28.47 5.15
C SER A 329 2.15 -29.41 5.01
N ASP A 330 1.21 -29.38 5.97
CA ASP A 330 -0.01 -30.17 5.97
C ASP A 330 -1.20 -29.43 5.32
N ALA A 331 -0.91 -28.42 4.49
CA ALA A 331 -1.90 -27.63 3.76
C ALA A 331 -2.88 -26.80 4.62
N LEU A 332 -2.57 -26.58 5.91
CA LEU A 332 -3.39 -25.73 6.79
C LEU A 332 -2.92 -24.27 6.75
N PHE A 333 -3.85 -23.35 6.51
CA PHE A 333 -3.66 -21.91 6.71
C PHE A 333 -3.96 -21.51 8.16
N GLN A 334 -2.99 -20.89 8.82
CA GLN A 334 -3.13 -20.39 10.19
C GLN A 334 -2.43 -19.03 10.38
N PRO A 335 -2.78 -18.25 11.41
CA PRO A 335 -2.02 -17.05 11.72
C PRO A 335 -0.56 -17.42 12.00
N SER A 336 0.39 -16.66 11.44
CA SER A 336 1.81 -16.95 11.68
C SER A 336 2.13 -16.98 13.18
N ARG A 337 3.03 -17.88 13.59
CA ARG A 337 3.40 -18.05 15.01
C ARG A 337 3.77 -16.74 15.70
N SER A 338 4.50 -15.85 15.01
CA SER A 338 4.85 -14.52 15.53
C SER A 338 3.61 -13.67 15.82
N ARG A 339 2.62 -13.67 14.92
CA ARG A 339 1.39 -12.89 15.06
C ARG A 339 0.50 -13.43 16.18
N ALA A 340 0.37 -14.75 16.29
CA ALA A 340 -0.34 -15.39 17.40
C ALA A 340 0.29 -15.04 18.77
N TRP A 341 1.62 -15.09 18.87
CA TRP A 341 2.33 -14.70 20.09
C TRP A 341 2.22 -13.21 20.41
N LYS A 342 2.22 -12.32 19.41
CA LYS A 342 1.99 -10.88 19.61
C LYS A 342 0.66 -10.59 20.29
N VAL A 343 -0.43 -11.18 19.80
CA VAL A 343 -1.76 -11.01 20.39
C VAL A 343 -1.77 -11.53 21.83
N ARG A 344 -1.25 -12.74 22.05
CA ARG A 344 -1.24 -13.39 23.37
C ARG A 344 -0.45 -12.59 24.40
N LEU A 345 0.74 -12.11 24.03
CA LEU A 345 1.59 -11.30 24.92
C LEU A 345 0.99 -9.92 25.21
N ALA A 346 0.31 -9.31 24.23
CA ALA A 346 -0.37 -8.05 24.46
C ALA A 346 -1.57 -8.21 25.41
N LEU A 347 -2.37 -9.27 25.25
CA LEU A 347 -3.47 -9.59 26.19
C LEU A 347 -2.96 -9.86 27.61
N ALA A 348 -1.85 -10.58 27.75
CA ALA A 348 -1.19 -10.78 29.03
C ALA A 348 -0.66 -9.47 29.63
N GLY A 349 -0.11 -8.58 28.79
CA GLY A 349 0.36 -7.25 29.19
C GLY A 349 -0.74 -6.28 29.61
N CYS A 350 -1.98 -6.47 29.13
CA CYS A 350 -3.16 -5.70 29.55
C CYS A 350 -3.75 -6.17 30.90
N GLY A 351 -3.15 -7.18 31.55
CA GLY A 351 -3.68 -7.75 32.79
C GLY A 351 -4.90 -8.65 32.60
N ALA A 352 -5.30 -8.95 31.35
CA ALA A 352 -6.46 -9.79 31.08
C ALA A 352 -6.18 -11.28 31.38
N TRP A 353 -4.93 -11.71 31.33
CA TRP A 353 -4.53 -13.12 31.51
C TRP A 353 -3.19 -13.21 32.26
N PRO A 354 -3.09 -13.93 33.39
CA PRO A 354 -1.81 -14.06 34.09
C PRO A 354 -0.80 -14.93 33.32
N LEU A 355 0.43 -14.44 33.17
CA LEU A 355 1.53 -15.08 32.42
C LEU A 355 1.85 -16.53 32.83
N HIS A 356 1.51 -16.95 34.06
CA HIS A 356 1.76 -18.31 34.55
C HIS A 356 0.84 -19.38 33.95
N TRP A 357 -0.26 -19.00 33.30
CA TRP A 357 -1.15 -19.92 32.56
C TRP A 357 -0.55 -20.39 31.22
N PHE A 358 0.65 -19.93 30.87
CA PHE A 358 1.29 -20.17 29.58
C PHE A 358 2.60 -20.93 29.63
N ARG A 359 3.04 -21.38 30.82
CA ARG A 359 4.08 -22.39 30.94
C ARG A 359 3.45 -23.77 30.67
N ASP A 360 3.99 -24.48 29.69
CA ASP A 360 3.80 -25.93 29.47
C ASP A 360 2.61 -26.44 28.64
N GLY A 361 2.20 -25.70 27.60
CA GLY A 361 1.65 -26.29 26.37
C GLY A 361 0.37 -27.16 26.47
N LYS A 362 -0.23 -27.30 27.66
CA LYS A 362 -1.50 -27.98 27.91
C LYS A 362 -2.43 -26.99 28.59
N ALA A 363 -3.49 -26.59 27.91
CA ALA A 363 -4.60 -25.91 28.56
C ALA A 363 -5.23 -26.90 29.55
N ARG A 364 -5.08 -26.65 30.85
CA ARG A 364 -5.96 -27.24 31.88
C ARG A 364 -6.96 -26.16 32.28
N GLY A 365 -8.24 -26.47 32.15
CA GLY A 365 -9.33 -25.65 32.66
C GLY A 365 -10.55 -25.71 31.76
N ALA A 366 -11.47 -26.63 32.06
CA ALA A 366 -12.84 -26.58 31.56
C ALA A 366 -13.51 -25.29 32.07
N LEU A 367 -13.99 -24.46 31.15
CA LEU A 367 -14.85 -23.32 31.47
C LEU A 367 -16.28 -23.85 31.62
N GLN A 368 -16.70 -24.12 32.85
CA GLN A 368 -18.11 -24.25 33.17
C GLN A 368 -18.67 -22.82 33.28
N LEU A 369 -19.30 -22.35 32.21
CA LEU A 369 -20.04 -21.09 32.18
C LEU A 369 -21.35 -21.26 32.97
N SER A 370 -21.34 -20.90 34.26
CA SER A 370 -22.57 -20.64 35.01
C SER A 370 -22.90 -19.15 34.91
N LEU A 371 -23.65 -18.77 33.88
CA LEU A 371 -24.39 -17.51 33.84
C LEU A 371 -25.86 -17.88 33.98
N PHE A 372 -26.45 -17.59 35.14
CA PHE A 372 -27.84 -17.19 35.41
C PHE A 372 -28.14 -17.45 36.90
N GLY A 373 -28.29 -16.37 37.67
CA GLY A 373 -28.96 -16.37 38.97
C GLY A 373 -30.05 -15.30 38.94
N PRO A 374 -31.29 -15.59 39.37
CA PRO A 374 -32.43 -14.70 39.18
C PRO A 374 -32.48 -13.59 40.24
N THR A 375 -33.04 -12.45 39.86
CA THR A 375 -33.62 -11.45 40.78
C THR A 375 -34.86 -11.99 41.48
#